data_AF-A0A2E0R6L3-F1
#
_entry.id   AF-A0A2E0R6L3-F1
#
_cell.length_a   1.000
_cell.length_b   1.000
_cell.length_c   1.000
_cell.angle_alpha   90.00
_cell.angle_beta   90.00
_cell.angle_gamma   90.00
#
_symmetry.space_group_name_H-M   'P 1'
#
loop_
_entity.id
_entity.type
_entity.pdbx_description
1 polymer ?
#
loop_
_entity_poly.entity_id
_entity_poly.type
_entity_poly.pdbx_seq_one_letter_code
_entity_poly.pdbx_strand_id
1 'polypeptide(L)'
;MAAVVWTDTLQFLILVGGAIWIALSLVHQIDGGAITILSHAASTGRLDILDWPPSLFSLSLPIVAISFFFQLMQEYGTDQITVQRMMATGSQRKTFKAILFNAGTDLVVISTLLFIGLGLLSFYQLNPLPADIAPDSLMPYYIIHQLPNGVNGLLITAIFAAAMSSMDSGINAVATVLLNDYKKPKNKIVTKARGITILLGILATGIAFYVSSIGGLIKAFYSFMGLFSAPILALFLLGVINRRMAFHHWLIGLAVSLPFTLWLQHGLGAHWVW
;
A
#
# COMPACT_ATOMS: atom_id res chain seq x y z
N MET A 1 -19.65 8.10 -9.17
CA MET A 1 -18.72 8.71 -8.20
C MET A 1 -19.34 8.80 -6.81
N ALA A 2 -20.45 9.53 -6.59
CA ALA A 2 -21.05 9.64 -5.25
C ALA A 2 -21.37 8.28 -4.58
N ALA A 3 -22.01 7.34 -5.29
CA ALA A 3 -22.31 6.00 -4.75
C ALA A 3 -21.04 5.21 -4.35
N VAL A 4 -19.98 5.31 -5.16
CA VAL A 4 -18.69 4.65 -4.89
C VAL A 4 -18.01 5.23 -3.64
N VAL A 5 -18.06 6.56 -3.48
CA VAL A 5 -17.50 7.23 -2.30
C VAL A 5 -18.21 6.78 -1.01
N TRP A 6 -19.54 6.61 -1.05
CA TRP A 6 -20.29 6.13 0.10
C TRP A 6 -19.98 4.67 0.45
N THR A 7 -19.86 3.79 -0.56
CA THR A 7 -19.46 2.40 -0.33
C THR A 7 -18.04 2.31 0.24
N ASP A 8 -17.11 3.08 -0.30
CA ASP A 8 -15.73 3.14 0.19
C ASP A 8 -15.68 3.66 1.63
N THR A 9 -16.50 4.68 1.96
CA THR A 9 -16.57 5.24 3.32
C THR A 9 -17.10 4.22 4.31
N LEU A 10 -18.19 3.52 3.99
CA LEU A 10 -18.76 2.51 4.87
C LEU A 10 -17.76 1.38 5.10
N GLN A 11 -17.13 0.90 4.05
CA GLN A 11 -16.14 -0.16 4.11
C GLN A 11 -14.91 0.28 4.93
N PHE A 12 -14.43 1.50 4.74
CA PHE A 12 -13.36 2.08 5.55
C PHE A 12 -13.72 2.06 7.05
N LEU A 13 -14.93 2.48 7.43
CA LEU A 13 -15.38 2.44 8.82
C LEU A 13 -15.42 1.02 9.38
N ILE A 14 -15.90 0.04 8.58
CA ILE A 14 -15.92 -1.37 8.99
C ILE A 14 -14.50 -1.91 9.20
N LEU A 15 -13.56 -1.58 8.32
CA LEU A 15 -12.17 -2.04 8.44
C LEU A 15 -11.45 -1.42 9.63
N VAL A 16 -11.62 -0.11 9.87
CA VAL A 16 -11.03 0.55 11.03
C VAL A 16 -11.62 0.00 12.32
N GLY A 17 -12.95 -0.11 12.40
CA GLY A 17 -13.63 -0.72 13.53
C GLY A 17 -13.18 -2.17 13.75
N GLY A 18 -13.00 -2.92 12.66
CA GLY A 18 -12.47 -4.28 12.66
C GLY A 18 -11.05 -4.40 13.16
N ALA A 19 -10.15 -3.54 12.71
CA ALA A 19 -8.77 -3.51 13.18
C ALA A 19 -8.71 -3.21 14.69
N ILE A 20 -9.51 -2.24 15.16
CA ILE A 20 -9.62 -1.94 16.59
C ILE A 20 -10.16 -3.17 17.35
N TRP A 21 -11.19 -3.84 16.82
CA TRP A 21 -11.73 -5.05 17.43
C TRP A 21 -10.69 -6.17 17.53
N ILE A 22 -9.92 -6.42 16.47
CA ILE A 22 -8.85 -7.41 16.46
C ILE A 22 -7.80 -7.07 17.52
N ALA A 23 -7.36 -5.80 17.59
CA ALA A 23 -6.40 -5.35 18.58
C ALA A 23 -6.91 -5.56 20.01
N LEU A 24 -8.16 -5.19 20.30
CA LEU A 24 -8.78 -5.41 21.61
C LEU A 24 -8.96 -6.89 21.94
N SER A 25 -9.33 -7.71 20.96
CA SER A 25 -9.46 -9.16 21.11
C SER A 25 -8.12 -9.81 21.48
N LEU A 26 -7.02 -9.39 20.84
CA LEU A 26 -5.67 -9.87 21.17
C LEU A 26 -5.25 -9.46 22.59
N VAL A 27 -5.53 -8.22 22.99
CA VAL A 27 -5.27 -7.73 24.36
C VAL A 27 -6.08 -8.51 25.40
N HIS A 28 -7.28 -8.95 25.07
CA HIS A 28 -8.13 -9.71 25.99
C HIS A 28 -7.70 -11.18 26.10
N GLN A 29 -7.23 -11.80 25.01
CA GLN A 29 -6.88 -13.21 24.97
C GLN A 29 -5.47 -13.53 25.50
N ILE A 30 -4.59 -12.53 25.60
CA ILE A 30 -3.24 -12.70 26.10
C ILE A 30 -3.19 -12.26 27.56
N ASP A 31 -2.75 -13.14 28.47
CA ASP A 31 -2.57 -12.81 29.88
C ASP A 31 -1.57 -11.65 30.05
N GLY A 32 -1.98 -10.61 30.78
CA GLY A 32 -1.24 -9.35 30.93
C GLY A 32 -1.39 -8.37 29.75
N GLY A 33 -2.16 -8.74 28.72
CA GLY A 33 -2.68 -7.87 27.67
C GLY A 33 -1.60 -7.13 26.87
N ALA A 34 -1.83 -5.84 26.61
CA ALA A 34 -0.95 -5.04 25.76
C ALA A 34 0.50 -4.95 26.29
N ILE A 35 0.69 -4.99 27.61
CA ILE A 35 2.03 -4.92 28.22
C ILE A 35 2.82 -6.17 27.87
N THR A 36 2.20 -7.36 27.99
CA THR A 36 2.83 -8.62 27.59
C THR A 36 3.14 -8.66 26.09
N ILE A 37 2.23 -8.16 25.25
CA ILE A 37 2.47 -8.07 23.80
C ILE A 37 3.71 -7.23 23.50
N LEU A 38 3.84 -6.06 24.13
CA LEU A 38 4.96 -5.15 23.90
C LEU A 38 6.27 -5.68 24.51
N SER A 39 6.24 -6.28 25.70
CA SER A 39 7.44 -6.84 26.32
C SER A 39 7.99 -8.02 25.52
N HIS A 40 7.11 -8.84 24.97
CA HIS A 40 7.48 -9.94 24.10
C HIS A 40 7.97 -9.46 22.72
N ALA A 41 7.35 -8.42 22.15
CA ALA A 41 7.88 -7.76 20.96
C ALA A 41 9.28 -7.18 21.20
N ALA A 42 9.53 -6.61 22.38
CA ALA A 42 10.85 -6.10 22.78
C ALA A 42 11.87 -7.24 22.89
N SER A 43 11.53 -8.35 23.56
CA SER A 43 12.45 -9.49 23.74
C SER A 43 12.80 -10.20 22.44
N THR A 44 11.96 -10.08 21.41
CA THR A 44 12.20 -10.61 20.06
C THR A 44 12.90 -9.62 19.12
N GLY A 45 13.30 -8.44 19.62
CA GLY A 45 13.96 -7.38 18.85
C GLY A 45 13.05 -6.70 17.82
N ARG A 46 11.72 -6.87 17.92
CA ARG A 46 10.76 -6.31 16.94
C ARG A 46 10.46 -4.83 17.17
N LEU A 47 10.87 -4.28 18.32
CA LEU A 47 10.78 -2.85 18.63
C LEU A 47 12.08 -2.10 18.34
N ASP A 48 13.14 -2.80 17.90
CA ASP A 48 14.42 -2.21 17.55
C ASP A 48 14.32 -1.54 16.17
N ILE A 49 13.88 -0.28 16.18
CA ILE A 49 13.63 0.51 14.95
C ILE A 49 14.78 1.48 14.63
N LEU A 50 15.74 1.66 15.55
CA LEU A 50 16.86 2.57 15.37
C LEU A 50 18.15 1.78 15.22
N ASP A 51 18.74 1.84 14.04
CA ASP A 51 20.10 1.35 13.80
C ASP A 51 21.07 2.54 13.76
N TRP A 52 22.18 2.44 14.49
CA TRP A 52 23.27 3.41 14.42
C TRP A 52 24.62 2.71 14.26
N PRO A 53 25.39 3.00 13.19
CA PRO A 53 25.10 3.97 12.13
C PRO A 53 23.97 3.51 11.18
N PRO A 54 23.20 4.43 10.55
CA PRO A 54 22.15 4.06 9.61
C PRO A 54 22.72 3.26 8.43
N SER A 55 22.03 2.20 8.03
CA SER A 55 22.40 1.35 6.90
C SER A 55 21.30 1.34 5.85
N LEU A 56 21.68 1.50 4.57
CA LEU A 56 20.76 1.39 3.44
C LEU A 56 20.19 -0.04 3.26
N PHE A 57 20.78 -1.02 3.94
CA PHE A 57 20.41 -2.43 3.85
C PHE A 57 19.53 -2.90 5.01
N SER A 58 19.38 -2.07 6.05
CA SER A 58 18.51 -2.36 7.19
C SER A 58 17.25 -1.51 7.17
N LEU A 59 16.15 -2.08 7.66
CA LEU A 59 14.87 -1.39 7.84
C LEU A 59 14.89 -0.55 9.11
N SER A 60 15.70 0.51 9.09
CA SER A 60 15.83 1.46 10.21
C SER A 60 14.94 2.69 9.99
N LEU A 61 14.46 3.27 11.09
CA LEU A 61 13.57 4.43 11.09
C LEU A 61 14.12 5.62 10.26
N PRO A 62 15.42 6.00 10.34
CA PRO A 62 15.91 7.13 9.54
C PRO A 62 15.83 6.89 8.04
N ILE A 63 16.18 5.68 7.58
CA ILE A 63 16.14 5.32 6.15
C ILE A 63 14.70 5.21 5.68
N VAL A 64 13.85 4.51 6.44
CA VAL A 64 12.42 4.39 6.15
C VAL A 64 11.74 5.76 6.11
N ALA A 65 12.07 6.68 7.02
CA ALA A 65 11.49 8.02 7.02
C ALA A 65 11.84 8.83 5.77
N ILE A 66 13.09 8.78 5.32
CA ILE A 66 13.53 9.44 4.08
C ILE A 66 12.82 8.81 2.87
N SER A 67 12.81 7.48 2.79
CA SER A 67 12.15 6.76 1.71
C SER A 67 10.64 7.04 1.67
N PHE A 68 9.98 7.05 2.83
CA PHE A 68 8.56 7.37 2.95
C PHE A 68 8.25 8.83 2.56
N PHE A 69 9.15 9.77 2.84
CA PHE A 69 9.02 11.15 2.39
C PHE A 69 8.97 11.24 0.85
N PHE A 70 9.91 10.58 0.14
CA PHE A 70 9.90 10.55 -1.32
C PHE A 70 8.70 9.77 -1.87
N GLN A 71 8.31 8.68 -1.22
CA GLN A 71 7.09 7.95 -1.55
C GLN A 71 5.85 8.84 -1.50
N LEU A 72 5.68 9.62 -0.42
CA LEU A 72 4.57 10.57 -0.30
C LEU A 72 4.64 11.65 -1.38
N MET A 73 5.82 12.17 -1.70
CA MET A 73 5.97 13.13 -2.79
C MET A 73 5.55 12.55 -4.14
N GLN A 74 5.89 11.29 -4.42
CA GLN A 74 5.49 10.59 -5.64
C GLN A 74 3.98 10.33 -5.66
N GLU A 75 3.43 9.82 -4.56
CA GLU A 75 2.00 9.50 -4.45
C GLU A 75 1.14 10.75 -4.62
N TYR A 76 1.41 11.84 -3.90
CA TYR A 76 0.63 13.06 -4.03
C TYR A 76 0.97 13.89 -5.27
N GLY A 77 2.18 13.75 -5.82
CA GLY A 77 2.62 14.53 -6.98
C GLY A 77 2.28 13.91 -8.33
N THR A 78 2.28 12.58 -8.41
CA THR A 78 2.28 11.86 -9.71
C THR A 78 1.28 10.73 -9.79
N ASP A 79 0.79 10.19 -8.68
CA ASP A 79 -0.18 9.09 -8.73
C ASP A 79 -1.53 9.59 -9.25
N GLN A 80 -2.02 8.92 -10.29
CA GLN A 80 -3.22 9.35 -10.99
C GLN A 80 -4.48 9.25 -10.12
N ILE A 81 -4.57 8.28 -9.22
CA ILE A 81 -5.74 8.13 -8.35
C ILE A 81 -5.77 9.28 -7.36
N THR A 82 -4.63 9.54 -6.71
CA THR A 82 -4.50 10.61 -5.72
C THR A 82 -4.71 11.99 -6.33
N VAL A 83 -4.08 12.27 -7.47
CA VAL A 83 -4.25 13.56 -8.18
C VAL A 83 -5.70 13.79 -8.61
N GLN A 84 -6.40 12.77 -9.13
CA GLN A 84 -7.81 12.89 -9.47
C GLN A 84 -8.70 13.18 -8.25
N ARG A 85 -8.45 12.51 -7.13
CA ARG A 85 -9.19 12.75 -5.88
C ARG A 85 -8.96 14.16 -5.35
N MET A 86 -7.72 14.66 -5.41
CA MET A 86 -7.40 16.03 -5.02
C MET A 86 -8.12 17.06 -5.90
N MET A 87 -8.12 16.88 -7.22
CA MET A 87 -8.82 17.77 -8.15
C MET A 87 -10.34 17.79 -7.92
N ALA A 88 -10.93 16.68 -7.48
CA ALA A 88 -12.36 16.60 -7.20
C ALA A 88 -12.81 17.40 -5.96
N THR A 89 -11.89 17.83 -5.08
CA THR A 89 -12.22 18.60 -3.87
C THR A 89 -12.69 20.04 -4.15
N GLY A 90 -12.41 20.58 -5.34
CA GLY A 90 -12.89 21.88 -5.81
C GLY A 90 -12.23 23.11 -5.16
N SER A 91 -11.26 22.96 -4.26
CA SER A 91 -10.49 24.08 -3.68
C SER A 91 -9.21 23.59 -3.01
N GLN A 92 -8.10 24.31 -3.20
CA GLN A 92 -6.81 24.02 -2.57
C GLN A 92 -6.89 23.90 -1.03
N ARG A 93 -7.69 24.76 -0.38
CA ARG A 93 -7.89 24.68 1.09
C ARG A 93 -8.59 23.38 1.50
N LYS A 94 -9.55 22.90 0.70
CA LYS A 94 -10.24 21.63 0.94
C LYS A 94 -9.30 20.45 0.68
N THR A 95 -8.50 20.52 -0.37
CA THR A 95 -7.45 19.53 -0.66
C THR A 95 -6.48 19.41 0.52
N PHE A 96 -5.94 20.53 1.01
CA PHE A 96 -5.01 20.53 2.14
C PHE A 96 -5.61 19.90 3.40
N LYS A 97 -6.86 20.26 3.75
CA LYS A 97 -7.57 19.66 4.89
C LYS A 97 -7.81 18.16 4.70
N ALA A 98 -8.14 17.73 3.48
CA ALA A 98 -8.34 16.31 3.16
C ALA A 98 -7.02 15.52 3.31
N ILE A 99 -5.90 16.08 2.83
CA ILE A 99 -4.57 15.47 3.00
C ILE A 99 -4.22 15.34 4.49
N LEU A 100 -4.43 16.39 5.28
CA LEU A 100 -4.13 16.36 6.71
C LEU A 100 -5.00 15.34 7.46
N PHE A 101 -6.28 15.25 7.11
CA PHE A 101 -7.19 14.25 7.66
C PHE A 101 -6.75 12.83 7.28
N ASN A 102 -6.33 12.62 6.02
CA ASN A 102 -5.81 11.34 5.56
C ASN A 102 -4.55 10.94 6.33
N ALA A 103 -3.58 11.85 6.48
CA ALA A 103 -2.34 11.58 7.21
C ALA A 103 -2.59 11.19 8.68
N GLY A 104 -3.50 11.88 9.37
CA GLY A 104 -3.88 11.53 10.74
C GLY A 104 -4.58 10.16 10.83
N THR A 105 -5.39 9.83 9.82
CA THR A 105 -6.08 8.55 9.71
C THR A 105 -5.09 7.41 9.47
N ASP A 106 -4.17 7.58 8.53
CA ASP A 106 -3.13 6.60 8.21
C ASP A 106 -2.25 6.31 9.42
N LEU A 107 -1.87 7.33 10.18
CA LEU A 107 -1.11 7.16 11.42
C LEU A 107 -1.82 6.20 12.39
N VAL A 108 -3.12 6.39 12.60
CA VAL A 108 -3.92 5.54 13.51
C VAL A 108 -4.05 4.12 12.96
N VAL A 109 -4.38 3.98 11.67
CA VAL A 109 -4.59 2.67 11.03
C VAL A 109 -3.29 1.87 11.00
N ILE A 110 -2.19 2.46 10.54
CA ILE A 110 -0.89 1.80 10.46
C ILE A 110 -0.42 1.39 11.86
N SER A 111 -0.52 2.27 12.86
CA SER A 111 -0.14 1.94 14.24
C SER A 111 -0.97 0.77 14.79
N THR A 112 -2.27 0.73 14.47
CA THR A 112 -3.16 -0.37 14.88
C THR A 112 -2.76 -1.67 14.18
N LEU A 113 -2.49 -1.66 12.88
CA LEU A 113 -2.08 -2.84 12.12
C LEU A 113 -0.71 -3.38 12.57
N LEU A 114 0.25 -2.50 12.86
CA LEU A 114 1.54 -2.89 13.43
C LEU A 114 1.36 -3.54 14.80
N PHE A 115 0.54 -2.95 15.67
CA PHE A 115 0.23 -3.53 16.97
C PHE A 115 -0.46 -4.91 16.83
N ILE A 116 -1.39 -5.07 15.89
CA ILE A 116 -1.99 -6.38 15.58
C ILE A 116 -0.90 -7.38 15.16
N GLY A 117 0.06 -6.98 14.34
CA GLY A 117 1.20 -7.84 13.97
C GLY A 117 1.99 -8.34 15.19
N LEU A 118 2.28 -7.47 16.15
CA LEU A 118 2.95 -7.84 17.40
C LEU A 118 2.06 -8.73 18.30
N GLY A 119 0.76 -8.45 18.33
CA GLY A 119 -0.21 -9.24 19.06
C GLY A 119 -0.36 -10.65 18.49
N LEU A 120 -0.44 -10.81 17.17
CA LEU A 120 -0.47 -12.11 16.49
C LEU A 120 0.83 -12.89 16.72
N LEU A 121 1.99 -12.23 16.69
CA LEU A 121 3.27 -12.84 17.04
C LEU A 121 3.22 -13.43 18.46
N SER A 122 2.73 -12.67 19.42
CA SER A 122 2.60 -13.12 20.82
C SER A 122 1.57 -14.24 20.98
N PHE A 123 0.41 -14.08 20.33
CA PHE A 123 -0.68 -15.03 20.41
C PHE A 123 -0.29 -16.42 19.88
N TYR A 124 0.36 -16.49 18.72
CA TYR A 124 0.69 -17.76 18.06
C TYR A 124 1.95 -18.44 18.60
N GLN A 125 2.72 -17.77 19.45
CA GLN A 125 3.73 -18.48 20.25
C GLN A 125 3.10 -19.31 21.38
N LEU A 126 1.98 -18.83 21.94
CA LEU A 126 1.22 -19.56 22.96
C LEU A 126 0.25 -20.57 22.33
N ASN A 127 -0.21 -20.29 21.11
CA ASN A 127 -1.19 -21.10 20.37
C ASN A 127 -0.57 -21.56 19.04
N PRO A 128 0.12 -22.71 18.99
CA PRO A 128 0.82 -23.15 17.79
C PRO A 128 -0.09 -23.24 16.56
N LEU A 129 0.38 -22.67 15.46
CA LEU A 129 -0.28 -22.73 14.16
C LEU A 129 -0.03 -24.08 13.47
N PRO A 130 -0.93 -24.53 12.59
CA PRO A 130 -0.60 -25.54 11.60
C PRO A 130 0.60 -25.09 10.76
N ALA A 131 1.47 -26.04 10.39
CA ALA A 131 2.73 -25.75 9.69
C ALA A 131 2.53 -25.10 8.31
N ASP A 132 1.35 -25.27 7.70
CA ASP A 132 1.07 -24.82 6.33
C ASP A 132 0.54 -23.38 6.24
N ILE A 133 0.39 -22.67 7.37
CA ILE A 133 -0.11 -21.30 7.37
C ILE A 133 1.01 -20.32 7.03
N ALA A 134 0.91 -19.71 5.84
CA ALA A 134 1.83 -18.68 5.39
C ALA A 134 1.73 -17.41 6.28
N PRO A 135 2.84 -16.65 6.45
CA PRO A 135 2.85 -15.42 7.26
C PRO A 135 1.78 -14.39 6.86
N ASP A 136 1.52 -14.23 5.56
CA ASP A 136 0.51 -13.28 5.05
C ASP A 136 -0.94 -13.72 5.38
N SER A 137 -1.14 -14.98 5.80
CA SER A 137 -2.45 -15.54 6.16
C SER A 137 -2.74 -15.51 7.67
N LEU A 138 -1.82 -15.01 8.50
CA LEU A 138 -1.96 -15.01 9.97
C LEU A 138 -3.17 -14.22 10.46
N MET A 139 -3.37 -13.02 9.92
CA MET A 139 -4.49 -12.17 10.30
C MET A 139 -5.84 -12.71 9.78
N PRO A 140 -5.99 -13.11 8.50
CA PRO A 140 -7.20 -13.81 8.05
C PRO A 140 -7.51 -15.07 8.87
N TYR A 141 -6.50 -15.87 9.18
CA TYR A 141 -6.67 -17.07 10.00
C TYR A 141 -7.21 -16.73 11.40
N TYR A 142 -6.66 -15.70 12.04
CA TYR A 142 -7.14 -15.20 13.33
C TYR A 142 -8.59 -14.72 13.26
N ILE A 143 -8.93 -13.93 12.23
CA ILE A 143 -10.29 -13.41 12.03
C ILE A 143 -11.29 -14.56 11.94
N ILE A 144 -10.99 -15.60 11.15
CA ILE A 144 -11.91 -16.71 10.90
C ILE A 144 -12.12 -17.55 12.16
N HIS A 145 -11.05 -17.86 12.89
CA HIS A 145 -11.09 -18.87 13.97
C HIS A 145 -11.31 -18.28 15.37
N GLN A 146 -10.87 -17.04 15.61
CA GLN A 146 -10.86 -16.46 16.96
C GLN A 146 -11.90 -15.35 17.18
N LEU A 147 -12.48 -14.79 16.11
CA LEU A 147 -13.53 -13.79 16.26
C LEU A 147 -14.93 -14.42 16.26
N PRO A 148 -15.89 -13.83 16.97
CA PRO A 148 -17.28 -14.31 16.99
C PRO A 148 -17.89 -14.37 15.59
N ASN A 149 -18.80 -15.35 15.42
CA ASN A 149 -19.61 -15.46 14.22
C ASN A 149 -20.36 -14.15 13.94
N GLY A 150 -20.36 -13.74 12.68
CA GLY A 150 -20.92 -12.46 12.24
C GLY A 150 -19.86 -11.36 12.14
N VAL A 151 -19.03 -11.17 13.18
CA VAL A 151 -17.90 -10.22 13.12
C VAL A 151 -16.86 -10.72 12.12
N ASN A 152 -16.49 -12.00 12.21
CA ASN A 152 -15.56 -12.61 11.26
C ASN A 152 -16.02 -12.46 9.80
N GLY A 153 -17.28 -12.79 9.51
CA GLY A 153 -17.87 -12.69 8.17
C GLY A 153 -17.96 -11.24 7.67
N LEU A 154 -18.32 -10.31 8.54
CA LEU A 154 -18.35 -8.88 8.21
C LEU A 154 -16.95 -8.37 7.83
N LEU A 155 -15.92 -8.73 8.60
CA LEU A 155 -14.55 -8.30 8.34
C LEU A 155 -13.97 -8.92 7.07
N ILE A 156 -14.14 -10.22 6.86
CA ILE A 156 -13.70 -10.87 5.62
C ILE A 156 -14.37 -10.23 4.41
N THR A 157 -15.69 -9.98 4.47
CA THR A 157 -16.43 -9.31 3.39
C THR A 157 -15.91 -7.88 3.17
N ALA A 158 -15.64 -7.13 4.23
CA ALA A 158 -15.11 -5.76 4.12
C ALA A 158 -13.69 -5.74 3.51
N ILE A 159 -12.84 -6.72 3.84
CA ILE A 159 -11.51 -6.87 3.24
C ILE A 159 -11.63 -7.14 1.73
N PHE A 160 -12.53 -8.04 1.31
CA PHE A 160 -12.78 -8.28 -0.10
C PHE A 160 -13.32 -7.04 -0.81
N ALA A 161 -14.28 -6.34 -0.20
CA ALA A 161 -14.79 -5.08 -0.73
C ALA A 161 -13.66 -4.06 -0.92
N ALA A 162 -12.72 -3.99 0.02
CA ALA A 162 -11.58 -3.07 -0.04
C ALA A 162 -10.58 -3.37 -1.15
N ALA A 163 -10.29 -4.65 -1.32
CA ALA A 163 -9.49 -5.11 -2.44
C ALA A 163 -10.17 -4.73 -3.76
N MET A 164 -11.49 -4.96 -3.89
CA MET A 164 -12.25 -4.60 -5.08
C MET A 164 -12.27 -3.09 -5.35
N SER A 165 -12.47 -2.25 -4.33
CA SER A 165 -12.46 -0.78 -4.46
C SER A 165 -11.09 -0.25 -4.94
N SER A 166 -10.00 -0.80 -4.41
CA SER A 166 -8.64 -0.48 -4.84
C SER A 166 -8.37 -0.93 -6.28
N MET A 167 -8.81 -2.15 -6.63
CA MET A 167 -8.69 -2.68 -8.00
C MET A 167 -9.47 -1.84 -9.01
N ASP A 168 -10.70 -1.46 -8.69
CA ASP A 168 -11.55 -0.63 -9.54
C ASP A 168 -10.89 0.73 -9.81
N SER A 169 -10.37 1.37 -8.77
CA SER A 169 -9.67 2.66 -8.87
C SER A 169 -8.40 2.54 -9.72
N GLY A 170 -7.59 1.50 -9.49
CA GLY A 170 -6.36 1.25 -10.24
C GLY A 170 -6.60 0.95 -11.72
N ILE A 171 -7.52 0.04 -12.04
CA ILE A 171 -7.87 -0.30 -13.42
C ILE A 171 -8.45 0.93 -14.13
N ASN A 172 -9.32 1.70 -13.46
CA ASN A 172 -9.87 2.92 -14.04
C ASN A 172 -8.81 3.99 -14.29
N ALA A 173 -7.83 4.14 -13.38
CA ALA A 173 -6.71 5.07 -13.56
C ALA A 173 -5.86 4.69 -14.78
N VAL A 174 -5.45 3.42 -14.91
CA VAL A 174 -4.67 2.94 -16.06
C VAL A 174 -5.46 3.09 -17.37
N ALA A 175 -6.74 2.71 -17.38
CA ALA A 175 -7.59 2.89 -18.56
C ALA A 175 -7.71 4.37 -18.97
N THR A 176 -7.78 5.28 -17.99
CA THR A 176 -7.83 6.72 -18.22
C THR A 176 -6.53 7.22 -18.84
N VAL A 177 -5.37 6.81 -18.30
CA VAL A 177 -4.04 7.18 -18.82
C VAL A 177 -3.87 6.68 -20.25
N LEU A 178 -4.14 5.39 -20.51
CA LEU A 178 -4.00 4.79 -21.85
C LEU A 178 -4.88 5.47 -22.90
N LEU A 179 -6.08 5.94 -22.52
CA LEU A 179 -6.99 6.59 -23.45
C LEU A 179 -6.69 8.07 -23.64
N ASN A 180 -6.37 8.80 -22.58
CA ASN A 180 -6.29 10.26 -22.64
C ASN A 180 -4.88 10.77 -22.97
N ASP A 181 -3.83 10.06 -22.55
CA ASP A 181 -2.47 10.61 -22.59
C ASP A 181 -1.74 10.29 -23.90
N TYR A 182 -2.22 9.31 -24.68
CA TYR A 182 -1.64 8.98 -25.99
C TYR A 182 -2.37 9.67 -27.15
N LYS A 183 -3.52 9.13 -27.56
CA LYS A 183 -4.39 9.73 -28.58
C LYS A 183 -5.84 9.56 -28.18
N LYS A 184 -6.40 10.62 -27.58
CA LYS A 184 -7.78 10.63 -27.14
C LYS A 184 -8.72 10.23 -28.28
N PRO A 185 -9.46 9.11 -28.15
CA PRO A 185 -10.35 8.68 -29.22
C PRO A 185 -11.50 9.66 -29.37
N LYS A 186 -11.80 10.06 -30.61
CA LYS A 186 -12.91 10.99 -30.90
C LYS A 186 -14.30 10.36 -30.67
N ASN A 187 -14.43 9.04 -30.90
CA ASN A 187 -15.67 8.28 -30.77
C ASN A 187 -15.48 7.04 -29.88
N LYS A 188 -16.58 6.59 -29.26
CA LYS A 188 -16.66 5.36 -28.46
C LYS A 188 -15.66 5.30 -27.29
N ILE A 189 -15.37 6.44 -26.65
CA ILE A 189 -14.43 6.53 -25.52
C ILE A 189 -14.81 5.52 -24.42
N VAL A 190 -16.09 5.49 -24.02
CA VAL A 190 -16.58 4.58 -22.97
C VAL A 190 -16.46 3.12 -23.37
N THR A 191 -16.79 2.75 -24.61
CA THR A 191 -16.67 1.36 -25.08
C THR A 191 -15.21 0.90 -25.12
N LYS A 192 -14.30 1.78 -25.58
CA LYS A 192 -12.87 1.49 -25.58
C LYS A 192 -12.32 1.39 -24.15
N ALA A 193 -12.75 2.26 -23.25
CA ALA A 193 -12.41 2.20 -21.83
C ALA A 193 -12.81 0.86 -21.23
N ARG A 194 -14.07 0.43 -21.46
CA ARG A 194 -14.55 -0.88 -21.00
C ARG A 194 -13.73 -2.04 -21.56
N GLY A 195 -13.33 -1.98 -22.83
CA GLY A 195 -12.45 -3.00 -23.43
C GLY A 195 -11.08 -3.07 -22.74
N ILE A 196 -10.47 -1.92 -22.46
CA ILE A 196 -9.20 -1.83 -21.71
C ILE A 196 -9.39 -2.34 -20.28
N THR A 197 -10.46 -1.96 -19.60
CA THR A 197 -10.80 -2.43 -18.24
C THR A 197 -10.86 -3.96 -18.18
N ILE A 198 -11.53 -4.61 -19.13
CA ILE A 198 -11.62 -6.08 -19.19
C ILE A 198 -10.23 -6.70 -19.39
N LEU A 199 -9.44 -6.17 -20.34
CA LEU A 199 -8.09 -6.67 -20.61
C LEU A 199 -7.18 -6.55 -19.38
N LEU A 200 -7.21 -5.40 -18.71
CA LEU A 200 -6.43 -5.15 -17.50
C LEU A 200 -6.89 -6.05 -16.34
N GLY A 201 -8.20 -6.31 -16.20
CA GLY A 201 -8.74 -7.24 -15.22
C GLY A 201 -8.20 -8.66 -15.42
N ILE A 202 -8.25 -9.18 -16.66
CA ILE A 202 -7.70 -10.50 -17.00
C ILE A 202 -6.20 -10.57 -16.69
N LEU A 203 -5.43 -9.55 -17.08
CA LEU A 203 -4.00 -9.48 -16.80
C LEU A 203 -3.72 -9.45 -15.30
N ALA A 204 -4.44 -8.63 -14.54
CA ALA A 204 -4.31 -8.52 -13.08
C ALA A 204 -4.61 -9.85 -12.40
N THR A 205 -5.65 -10.58 -12.83
CA THR A 205 -5.95 -11.93 -12.34
C THR A 205 -4.81 -12.91 -12.65
N GLY A 206 -4.23 -12.86 -13.85
CA GLY A 206 -3.07 -13.69 -14.21
C GLY A 206 -1.85 -13.41 -13.33
N ILE A 207 -1.55 -12.13 -13.09
CA ILE A 207 -0.45 -11.72 -12.19
C ILE A 207 -0.73 -12.14 -10.74
N ALA A 208 -1.97 -12.09 -10.28
CA ALA A 208 -2.34 -12.52 -8.93
C ALA A 208 -1.98 -13.99 -8.66
N PHE A 209 -2.22 -14.89 -9.63
CA PHE A 209 -1.80 -16.30 -9.52
C PHE A 209 -0.29 -16.44 -9.42
N TYR A 210 0.48 -15.67 -10.20
CA TYR A 210 1.94 -15.68 -10.11
C TYR A 210 2.44 -15.17 -8.76
N VAL A 211 1.94 -14.02 -8.30
CA VAL A 211 2.34 -13.40 -7.02
C VAL A 211 2.01 -14.30 -5.82
N SER A 212 0.93 -15.09 -5.90
CA SER A 212 0.58 -16.05 -4.85
C SER A 212 1.65 -17.11 -4.57
N SER A 213 2.59 -17.32 -5.50
CA SER A 213 3.69 -18.28 -5.35
C SER A 213 4.96 -17.74 -4.66
N ILE A 214 5.10 -16.42 -4.52
CA ILE A 214 6.38 -15.78 -4.14
C ILE A 214 6.51 -15.57 -2.62
N GLY A 215 5.39 -15.53 -1.89
CA GLY A 215 5.33 -15.22 -0.46
C GLY A 215 5.83 -13.80 -0.12
N GLY A 216 5.47 -13.28 1.06
CA GLY A 216 5.95 -11.98 1.51
C GLY A 216 5.44 -10.83 0.63
N LEU A 217 4.11 -10.73 0.52
CA LEU A 217 3.43 -9.83 -0.41
C LEU A 217 3.87 -8.36 -0.28
N ILE A 218 4.07 -7.89 0.95
CA ILE A 218 4.50 -6.51 1.22
C ILE A 218 5.89 -6.24 0.63
N LYS A 219 6.84 -7.17 0.80
CA LYS A 219 8.20 -7.01 0.25
C LYS A 219 8.19 -7.05 -1.27
N ALA A 220 7.43 -7.97 -1.86
CA ALA A 220 7.27 -8.07 -3.31
C ALA A 220 6.68 -6.78 -3.90
N PHE A 221 5.63 -6.25 -3.25
CA PHE A 221 4.99 -4.99 -3.64
C PHE A 221 5.98 -3.82 -3.60
N TYR A 222 6.68 -3.60 -2.48
CA TYR A 222 7.63 -2.49 -2.38
C TYR A 222 8.82 -2.62 -3.33
N SER A 223 9.33 -3.84 -3.55
CA SER A 223 10.40 -4.05 -4.53
C SER A 223 9.95 -3.68 -5.95
N PHE A 224 8.75 -4.10 -6.35
CA PHE A 224 8.18 -3.78 -7.65
C PHE A 224 7.88 -2.29 -7.80
N MET A 225 7.23 -1.68 -6.80
CA MET A 225 6.91 -0.26 -6.83
C MET A 225 8.18 0.60 -6.84
N GLY A 226 9.19 0.26 -6.05
CA GLY A 226 10.47 0.98 -6.00
C GLY A 226 11.17 1.07 -7.35
N LEU A 227 10.96 0.09 -8.24
CA LEU A 227 11.55 0.09 -9.59
C LEU A 227 11.12 1.33 -10.40
N PHE A 228 9.84 1.68 -10.33
CA PHE A 228 9.27 2.75 -11.17
C PHE A 228 9.12 4.07 -10.45
N SER A 229 8.94 4.04 -9.14
CA SER A 229 8.43 5.21 -8.44
C SER A 229 9.47 6.32 -8.28
N ALA A 230 10.74 5.97 -8.01
CA ALA A 230 11.84 6.95 -7.96
C ALA A 230 12.12 7.59 -9.34
N PRO A 231 12.22 6.83 -10.47
CA PRO A 231 12.29 7.41 -11.81
C PRO A 231 11.13 8.37 -12.13
N ILE A 232 9.89 7.97 -11.83
CA ILE A 232 8.70 8.80 -12.12
C ILE A 232 8.74 10.10 -11.31
N LEU A 233 9.08 10.03 -10.03
CA LEU A 233 9.22 11.23 -9.20
C LEU A 233 10.33 12.15 -9.71
N ALA A 234 11.50 11.59 -10.07
CA ALA A 234 12.61 12.36 -10.60
C ALA A 234 12.22 13.12 -11.87
N LEU A 235 11.55 12.44 -12.81
CA LEU A 235 10.99 13.07 -14.01
C LEU A 235 10.00 14.18 -13.64
N PHE A 236 9.05 13.93 -12.76
CA PHE A 236 8.08 14.93 -12.33
C PHE A 236 8.76 16.18 -11.74
N LEU A 237 9.69 16.01 -10.81
CA LEU A 237 10.43 17.12 -10.21
C LEU A 237 11.25 17.90 -11.25
N LEU A 238 11.90 17.21 -12.18
CA LEU A 238 12.63 17.85 -13.28
C LEU A 238 11.69 18.72 -14.15
N GLY A 239 10.48 18.26 -14.44
CA GLY A 239 9.49 19.04 -15.18
C GLY A 239 8.97 20.26 -14.42
N VAL A 240 8.82 20.14 -13.10
CA VAL A 240 8.41 21.25 -12.23
C VAL A 240 9.51 22.31 -12.14
N ILE A 241 10.76 21.90 -11.97
CA ILE A 241 11.92 22.78 -11.79
C ILE A 241 12.34 23.41 -13.13
N ASN A 242 12.40 22.62 -14.21
CA ASN A 242 12.92 23.05 -15.50
C ASN A 242 11.95 22.75 -16.65
N ARG A 243 11.16 23.77 -17.01
CA ARG A 243 10.18 23.72 -18.10
C ARG A 243 10.80 23.65 -19.51
N ARG A 244 12.13 23.72 -19.65
CA ARG A 244 12.84 23.71 -20.95
C ARG A 244 13.43 22.36 -21.33
N MET A 245 13.23 21.30 -20.52
CA MET A 245 13.77 19.98 -20.85
C MET A 245 13.05 19.34 -22.05
N ALA A 246 13.78 19.11 -23.13
CA ALA A 246 13.26 18.40 -24.30
C ALA A 246 13.03 16.91 -23.99
N PHE A 247 12.04 16.30 -24.66
CA PHE A 247 11.60 14.91 -24.47
C PHE A 247 12.74 13.87 -24.47
N HIS A 248 13.79 14.07 -25.26
CA HIS A 248 14.91 13.13 -25.31
C HIS A 248 15.68 13.01 -23.98
N HIS A 249 15.75 14.08 -23.19
CA HIS A 249 16.37 14.02 -21.85
C HIS A 249 15.56 13.14 -20.88
N TRP A 250 14.24 13.10 -21.03
CA TRP A 250 13.35 12.25 -20.24
C TRP A 250 13.57 10.77 -20.56
N LEU A 251 13.73 10.45 -21.85
CA LEU A 251 14.05 9.09 -22.31
C LEU A 251 15.40 8.61 -21.78
N ILE A 252 16.43 9.46 -21.82
CA ILE A 252 17.75 9.14 -21.27
C ILE A 252 17.66 8.91 -19.76
N GLY A 253 16.96 9.78 -19.03
CA GLY A 253 16.74 9.63 -17.59
C GLY A 253 16.08 8.30 -17.22
N LEU A 254 15.04 7.88 -17.96
CA LEU A 254 14.40 6.57 -17.77
C LEU A 254 15.32 5.40 -18.12
N ALA A 255 16.03 5.50 -19.25
CA ALA A 255 16.93 4.45 -19.71
C ALA A 255 18.10 4.20 -18.75
N VAL A 256 18.54 5.21 -18.01
CA VAL A 256 19.60 5.10 -17.00
C VAL A 256 19.04 4.69 -15.63
N SER A 257 17.93 5.30 -15.20
CA SER A 257 17.38 5.09 -13.85
C SER A 257 16.83 3.68 -13.64
N LEU A 258 16.13 3.09 -14.61
CA LEU A 258 15.57 1.74 -14.44
C LEU A 258 16.65 0.65 -14.25
N PRO A 259 17.69 0.54 -15.11
CA PRO A 259 18.79 -0.40 -14.87
C PRO A 259 19.56 -0.11 -13.59
N PHE A 260 19.74 1.17 -13.23
CA PHE A 260 20.43 1.54 -12.00
C PHE A 260 19.64 1.11 -10.75
N THR A 261 18.32 1.31 -10.73
CA THR A 261 17.45 0.83 -9.66
C THR A 261 17.45 -0.70 -9.58
N LEU A 262 17.42 -1.40 -10.71
CA LEU A 262 17.55 -2.86 -10.72
C LEU A 262 18.90 -3.33 -10.16
N TRP A 263 19.99 -2.64 -10.51
CA TRP A 263 21.32 -2.95 -9.99
C TRP A 263 21.42 -2.68 -8.47
N LEU A 264 20.82 -1.59 -7.97
CA LEU A 264 20.74 -1.32 -6.52
C LEU A 264 19.94 -2.40 -5.78
N GLN A 265 18.78 -2.79 -6.31
CA GLN A 265 17.92 -3.78 -5.67
C GLN A 265 18.53 -5.19 -5.71
N HIS A 266 19.05 -5.64 -6.84
CA HIS A 266 19.55 -7.01 -7.01
C HIS A 266 21.05 -7.17 -6.73
N GLY A 267 21.87 -6.17 -7.05
CA GLY A 267 23.32 -6.22 -6.88
C GLY A 267 23.77 -5.82 -5.47
N LEU A 268 23.08 -4.87 -4.84
CA LEU A 268 23.44 -4.38 -3.51
C LEU A 268 22.45 -4.84 -2.41
N GLY A 269 21.26 -5.33 -2.76
CA GLY A 269 20.26 -5.79 -1.79
C GLY A 269 19.50 -4.66 -1.08
N ALA A 270 19.54 -3.44 -1.65
CA ALA A 270 18.79 -2.29 -1.15
C ALA A 270 17.34 -2.36 -1.66
N HIS A 271 16.48 -3.13 -0.98
CA HIS A 271 15.10 -3.39 -1.41
C HIS A 271 14.08 -2.31 -1.00
N TRP A 272 14.49 -1.36 -0.15
CA TRP A 272 13.58 -0.47 0.57
C TRP A 272 13.78 1.02 0.25
N VAL A 273 14.80 1.32 -0.56
CA VAL A 273 15.21 2.69 -0.87
C VAL A 273 14.39 3.19 -2.06
N TRP A 274 13.54 4.18 -1.78
CA TRP A 274 13.04 5.14 -2.76
C TRP A 274 14.13 6.13 -3.14
#